data_AF-A0A832RLV2-F1
#
_entry.id   AF-A0A832RLV2-F1
#
_cell.length_a   1.000
_cell.length_b   1.000
_cell.length_c   1.000
_cell.angle_alpha   90.00
_cell.angle_beta   90.00
_cell.angle_gamma   90.00
#
_symmetry.space_group_name_H-M   'P 1'
#
loop_
_entity.id
_entity.type
_entity.pdbx_description
1 polymer ?
#
loop_
_entity_poly.entity_id
_entity_poly.type
_entity_poly.pdbx_seq_one_letter_code
_entity_poly.pdbx_strand_id
1 'polypeptide(L)'
;IGLASYCGVLLIKDRWKIDDALDVSSVHGIAGIIGSLSIGLFASTAINPHGPNGLLFGNPMQMVIQGIGVGVAGALGFGGTFIILKVLNFITGIRVSKEVEDVGLDIGEHAEQAYADEEEFRLDEDVHKPKSQTEV
;
A
#
# COMPACT_ATOMS: atom_id res chain seq x y z
N ILE A 1 0.16 -12.98 8.34
CA ILE A 1 -0.13 -11.93 7.31
C ILE A 1 0.07 -10.54 7.89
N GLY A 2 -0.70 -10.10 8.90
CA GLY A 2 -0.56 -8.74 9.47
C GLY A 2 0.86 -8.35 9.93
N LEU A 3 1.59 -9.25 10.61
CA LEU A 3 2.99 -9.00 10.98
C LEU A 3 3.90 -8.76 9.76
N ALA A 4 3.70 -9.52 8.67
CA ALA A 4 4.48 -9.35 7.45
C ALA A 4 4.19 -8.01 6.77
N SER A 5 2.94 -7.56 6.77
CA SER A 5 2.56 -6.23 6.29
C SER A 5 3.21 -5.13 7.11
N TYR A 6 3.15 -5.22 8.44
CA TYR A 6 3.79 -4.25 9.34
C TYR A 6 5.31 -4.17 9.12
N CYS A 7 6.00 -5.31 9.07
CA CYS A 7 7.43 -5.35 8.75
C CYS A 7 7.71 -4.81 7.33
N GLY A 8 6.78 -5.04 6.40
CA GLY A 8 6.82 -4.48 5.05
C GLY A 8 6.83 -2.95 5.04
N VAL A 9 5.96 -2.32 5.83
CA VAL A 9 5.91 -0.85 5.97
C VAL A 9 7.26 -0.33 6.48
N LEU A 10 7.77 -0.90 7.58
CA LEU A 10 9.07 -0.49 8.14
C LEU A 10 10.21 -0.67 7.12
N LEU A 11 10.18 -1.74 6.34
CA LEU A 11 11.22 -2.01 5.34
C LEU A 11 11.16 -1.03 4.16
N ILE A 12 9.98 -0.87 3.55
CA ILE A 12 9.80 -0.07 2.34
C ILE A 12 9.91 1.43 2.65
N LYS A 13 9.18 1.89 3.67
CA LYS A 13 9.08 3.30 4.01
C LYS A 13 10.26 3.76 4.86
N ASP A 14 10.53 3.10 5.98
CA ASP A 14 11.54 3.60 6.92
C ASP A 14 12.97 3.26 6.50
N ARG A 15 13.18 2.05 5.96
CA ARG A 15 14.54 1.57 5.63
C ARG A 15 14.96 1.84 4.19
N TRP A 16 14.07 1.71 3.22
CA TRP A 16 14.36 1.96 1.81
C TRP A 16 13.96 3.36 1.34
N LYS A 17 13.20 4.11 2.14
CA LYS A 17 12.78 5.49 1.83
C LYS A 17 12.03 5.57 0.50
N ILE A 18 11.25 4.54 0.19
CA ILE A 18 10.33 4.54 -0.95
C ILE A 18 9.03 5.18 -0.49
N ASP A 19 8.63 6.23 -1.22
CA ASP A 19 7.39 6.96 -0.97
C ASP A 19 6.20 6.20 -1.58
N ASP A 20 5.66 5.27 -0.80
CA ASP A 20 4.39 4.60 -1.06
C ASP A 20 3.30 5.34 -0.26
N ALA A 21 2.66 6.32 -0.90
CA ALA A 21 1.77 7.29 -0.24
C ALA A 21 0.72 6.66 0.68
N LEU A 22 0.22 5.47 0.32
CA LEU A 22 -0.84 4.75 1.05
C LEU A 22 -0.37 3.39 1.60
N ASP A 23 0.94 3.12 1.59
CA ASP A 23 1.56 1.87 2.03
C ASP A 23 0.99 0.60 1.32
N VAL A 24 0.46 0.75 0.10
CA VAL A 24 -0.27 -0.29 -0.66
C VAL A 24 0.61 -1.49 -0.94
N SER A 25 1.88 -1.26 -1.26
CA SER A 25 2.86 -2.32 -1.55
C SER A 25 3.05 -3.24 -0.33
N SER A 26 2.99 -2.68 0.87
CA SER A 26 3.18 -3.41 2.13
C SER A 26 1.91 -4.15 2.55
N VAL A 27 0.77 -3.46 2.55
CA VAL A 27 -0.48 -4.01 3.09
C VAL A 27 -1.22 -4.89 2.09
N HIS A 28 -1.04 -4.70 0.78
CA HIS A 28 -1.61 -5.56 -0.26
C HIS A 28 -0.55 -6.44 -0.93
N GLY A 29 0.59 -5.86 -1.35
CA GLY A 29 1.63 -6.60 -2.06
C GLY A 29 2.26 -7.70 -1.19
N ILE A 30 2.95 -7.32 -0.11
CA ILE A 30 3.60 -8.28 0.80
C ILE A 30 2.58 -9.20 1.47
N ALA A 31 1.44 -8.66 1.89
CA ALA A 31 0.35 -9.46 2.47
C ALA A 31 -0.15 -10.53 1.50
N GLY A 32 -0.36 -10.16 0.23
CA GLY A 32 -0.84 -11.03 -0.83
C GLY A 32 0.17 -12.12 -1.18
N ILE A 33 1.46 -11.80 -1.21
CA ILE A 33 2.55 -12.78 -1.40
C ILE A 33 2.51 -13.82 -0.27
N ILE A 34 2.54 -13.37 0.99
CA ILE A 34 2.54 -14.27 2.15
C ILE A 34 1.24 -15.08 2.23
N GLY A 35 0.10 -14.47 1.96
CA GLY A 35 -1.20 -15.15 1.93
C GLY A 35 -1.24 -16.24 0.84
N SER A 36 -0.79 -15.91 -0.37
CA SER A 36 -0.77 -16.86 -1.50
C SER A 36 0.16 -18.05 -1.25
N LEU A 37 1.34 -17.81 -0.66
CA LEU A 37 2.25 -18.89 -0.24
C LEU A 37 1.69 -19.70 0.94
N SER A 38 0.93 -19.07 1.83
CA SER A 38 0.26 -19.77 2.94
C SER A 38 -0.78 -20.78 2.43
N ILE A 39 -1.46 -20.51 1.30
CA ILE A 39 -2.30 -21.50 0.63
C ILE A 39 -1.46 -22.71 0.20
N GLY A 40 -0.25 -22.47 -0.32
CA GLY A 40 0.70 -23.52 -0.70
C GLY A 40 1.06 -24.44 0.46
N LEU A 41 1.09 -23.90 1.67
CA LEU A 41 1.45 -24.61 2.89
C LEU A 41 0.26 -25.34 3.53
N PHE A 42 -0.85 -24.63 3.70
CA PHE A 42 -1.97 -25.02 4.57
C PHE A 42 -3.23 -25.48 3.84
N ALA A 43 -3.30 -25.43 2.50
CA ALA A 43 -4.50 -25.89 1.79
C ALA A 43 -4.83 -27.35 2.14
N SER A 44 -6.12 -27.67 2.28
CA SER A 44 -6.56 -29.01 2.65
C SER A 44 -7.87 -29.37 1.96
N THR A 45 -7.93 -30.57 1.37
CA THR A 45 -9.14 -31.14 0.78
C THR A 45 -10.22 -31.41 1.83
N ALA A 46 -9.86 -31.49 3.12
CA ALA A 46 -10.82 -31.58 4.21
C ALA A 46 -11.64 -30.28 4.37
N ILE A 47 -11.08 -29.12 3.99
CA ILE A 47 -11.76 -27.83 4.04
C ILE A 47 -12.43 -27.52 2.70
N ASN A 48 -11.75 -27.80 1.58
CA ASN A 48 -12.29 -27.65 0.24
C ASN A 48 -12.04 -28.92 -0.58
N PRO A 49 -13.03 -29.84 -0.69
CA PRO A 49 -12.89 -31.09 -1.42
C PRO A 49 -12.57 -30.94 -2.92
N HIS A 50 -12.87 -29.78 -3.51
CA HIS A 50 -12.54 -29.47 -4.91
C HIS A 50 -11.18 -28.78 -5.08
N GLY A 51 -10.51 -28.44 -3.98
CA GLY A 51 -9.17 -27.84 -3.98
C GLY A 51 -8.06 -28.87 -3.84
N PRO A 52 -6.79 -28.44 -3.96
CA PRO A 52 -5.64 -29.29 -3.69
C PRO A 52 -5.28 -29.31 -2.19
N ASN A 53 -4.54 -30.33 -1.77
CA ASN A 53 -3.77 -30.27 -0.53
C ASN A 53 -2.56 -29.35 -0.70
N GLY A 54 -2.10 -28.77 0.41
CA GLY A 54 -0.85 -28.03 0.53
C GLY A 54 0.29 -28.93 1.01
N LEU A 55 1.46 -28.32 1.20
CA LEU A 55 2.70 -29.02 1.60
C LEU A 55 2.52 -29.82 2.88
N LEU A 56 1.86 -29.26 3.91
CA LEU A 56 1.66 -29.94 5.20
C LEU A 56 0.67 -31.11 5.12
N PHE A 57 -0.08 -31.21 4.03
CA PHE A 57 -1.08 -32.26 3.79
C PHE A 57 -0.66 -33.21 2.65
N GLY A 58 0.66 -33.29 2.39
CA GLY A 58 1.24 -34.29 1.49
C GLY A 58 1.41 -33.85 0.03
N ASN A 59 1.14 -32.58 -0.32
CA ASN A 59 1.31 -32.07 -1.68
C ASN A 59 2.34 -30.92 -1.73
N PRO A 60 3.65 -31.23 -1.79
CA PRO A 60 4.70 -30.21 -1.88
C PRO A 60 4.64 -29.38 -3.17
N MET A 61 4.06 -29.91 -4.25
CA MET A 61 3.94 -29.21 -5.51
C MET A 61 3.03 -27.97 -5.41
N GLN A 62 2.13 -27.92 -4.43
CA GLN A 62 1.28 -26.74 -4.24
C GLN A 62 2.09 -25.49 -3.88
N MET A 63 3.20 -25.62 -3.14
CA MET A 63 4.08 -24.48 -2.87
C MET A 63 4.72 -23.93 -4.14
N VAL A 64 5.12 -24.82 -5.06
CA VAL A 64 5.70 -24.41 -6.34
C VAL A 64 4.66 -23.70 -7.20
N ILE A 65 3.45 -24.25 -7.28
CA ILE A 65 2.34 -23.65 -8.04
C ILE A 65 2.01 -22.25 -7.51
N GLN A 66 1.87 -22.09 -6.19
CA GLN A 66 1.60 -20.79 -5.58
C GLN A 66 2.77 -19.82 -5.78
N GLY A 67 4.02 -20.29 -5.70
CA GLY A 67 5.21 -19.48 -5.97
C GLY A 67 5.27 -18.98 -7.41
N ILE A 68 4.97 -19.83 -8.39
CA ILE A 68 4.86 -19.43 -9.81
C ILE A 68 3.72 -18.41 -9.96
N GLY A 69 2.57 -18.65 -9.34
CA GLY A 69 1.43 -17.72 -9.38
C GLY A 69 1.79 -16.33 -8.83
N VAL A 70 2.48 -16.28 -7.69
CA VAL A 70 3.01 -15.03 -7.13
C VAL A 70 4.00 -14.35 -8.09
N GLY A 71 4.91 -15.11 -8.69
CA GLY A 71 5.88 -14.57 -9.65
C GLY A 71 5.22 -13.98 -10.90
N VAL A 72 4.24 -14.69 -11.46
CA VAL A 72 3.46 -14.22 -12.62
C VAL A 72 2.65 -12.97 -12.26
N ALA A 73 1.95 -12.99 -11.13
CA ALA A 73 1.18 -11.83 -10.65
C ALA A 73 2.09 -10.62 -10.39
N GLY A 74 3.27 -10.83 -9.81
CA GLY A 74 4.27 -9.78 -9.61
C GLY A 74 4.81 -9.22 -10.94
N ALA A 75 5.12 -10.09 -11.90
CA ALA A 75 5.61 -9.67 -13.22
C ALA A 75 4.56 -8.86 -13.99
N LEU A 76 3.29 -9.28 -13.97
CA LEU A 76 2.20 -8.54 -14.61
C LEU A 76 1.86 -7.25 -13.85
N GLY A 77 1.69 -7.35 -12.53
CA GLY A 77 1.28 -6.24 -11.67
C GLY A 77 2.35 -5.15 -11.59
N PHE A 78 3.56 -5.49 -11.14
CA PHE A 78 4.64 -4.52 -11.02
C PHE A 78 5.28 -4.20 -12.38
N GLY A 79 5.68 -5.23 -13.14
CA GLY A 79 6.37 -5.06 -14.41
C GLY A 79 5.49 -4.40 -15.48
N GLY A 80 4.24 -4.86 -15.62
CA GLY A 80 3.28 -4.25 -16.53
C GLY A 80 2.97 -2.80 -16.17
N THR A 81 2.67 -2.52 -14.90
CA THR A 81 2.43 -1.14 -14.44
C THR A 81 3.66 -0.25 -14.64
N PHE A 82 4.86 -0.73 -14.37
CA PHE A 82 6.10 0.03 -14.59
C PHE A 82 6.26 0.43 -16.07
N ILE A 83 6.01 -0.50 -17.00
CA ILE A 83 6.07 -0.21 -18.44
C ILE A 83 5.01 0.84 -18.81
N ILE A 84 3.77 0.68 -18.35
CA ILE A 84 2.68 1.63 -18.62
C ILE A 84 3.05 3.03 -18.10
N LEU A 85 3.50 3.14 -16.86
CA LEU A 85 3.89 4.41 -16.25
C LEU A 85 5.06 5.06 -16.98
N LYS A 86 6.05 4.29 -17.45
CA LYS A 86 7.17 4.82 -18.25
C LYS A 86 6.71 5.36 -19.59
N VAL A 87 5.81 4.66 -20.27
CA VAL A 87 5.23 5.10 -21.54
C VAL A 87 4.42 6.38 -21.33
N LEU A 88 3.53 6.41 -20.31
CA LEU A 88 2.74 7.61 -20.00
C LEU A 88 3.64 8.79 -19.61
N ASN A 89 4.67 8.57 -18.80
CA ASN A 89 5.60 9.62 -18.41
C ASN A 89 6.36 10.20 -19.61
N PHE A 90 6.58 9.42 -20.67
CA PHE A 90 7.19 9.90 -21.90
C PHE A 90 6.22 10.71 -22.78
N ILE A 91 4.94 10.34 -22.81
CA ILE A 91 3.94 10.97 -23.68
C ILE A 91 3.36 12.24 -23.05
N THR A 92 2.90 12.16 -21.80
CA THR A 92 2.17 13.24 -21.12
C THR A 92 2.92 13.80 -19.91
N GLY A 93 3.82 13.01 -19.32
CA GLY A 93 4.22 13.21 -17.93
C GLY A 93 3.12 12.73 -16.97
N ILE A 94 3.49 12.15 -15.83
CA ILE A 94 2.54 11.59 -14.86
C ILE A 94 2.58 12.27 -13.48
N ARG A 95 3.59 13.11 -13.22
CA ARG A 95 3.74 13.89 -11.98
C ARG A 95 3.70 15.36 -12.35
N VAL A 96 2.98 16.14 -11.55
CA VAL A 96 2.92 17.60 -11.66
C VAL A 96 4.30 18.24 -11.41
N SER A 97 4.44 19.52 -11.73
CA SER A 97 5.68 20.24 -11.41
C SER A 97 5.82 20.37 -9.88
N LYS A 98 7.05 20.62 -9.41
CA LYS A 98 7.30 20.76 -7.97
C LYS A 98 6.53 21.95 -7.38
N GLU A 99 6.43 23.03 -8.15
CA GLU A 99 5.70 24.23 -7.75
C GLU A 99 4.20 23.96 -7.58
N VAL A 100 3.61 23.14 -8.46
CA VAL A 100 2.22 22.70 -8.35
C VAL A 100 2.03 21.74 -7.18
N GLU A 101 2.98 20.84 -6.96
CA GLU A 101 2.98 19.92 -5.81
C GLU A 101 3.05 20.68 -4.47
N ASP A 102 3.89 21.71 -4.39
CA ASP A 102 4.08 22.54 -3.19
C ASP A 102 2.84 23.39 -2.85
N VAL A 103 2.09 23.86 -3.85
CA VAL A 103 0.83 24.61 -3.67
C VAL A 103 -0.36 23.69 -3.36
N GLY A 104 -0.30 22.43 -3.82
CA GLY A 104 -1.36 21.42 -3.66
C GLY A 104 -2.19 21.22 -4.93
N LEU A 105 -2.57 19.96 -5.19
CA LEU A 105 -3.27 19.57 -6.43
C LEU A 105 -4.66 20.19 -6.54
N ASP A 106 -5.36 20.43 -5.43
CA ASP A 106 -6.70 21.04 -5.44
C ASP A 106 -6.66 22.43 -6.09
N ILE A 107 -5.68 23.25 -5.72
CA ILE A 107 -5.51 24.59 -6.29
C ILE A 107 -4.89 24.50 -7.69
N GLY A 108 -3.82 23.70 -7.83
CA GLY A 108 -3.00 23.68 -9.03
C GLY A 108 -3.63 23.02 -10.26
N GLU A 109 -4.45 21.98 -10.07
CA GLU A 109 -5.09 21.22 -11.15
C GLU A 109 -6.62 21.44 -11.20
N HIS A 110 -7.26 21.74 -10.06
CA HIS A 110 -8.72 21.86 -9.99
C HIS A 110 -9.21 23.31 -9.77
N ALA A 111 -8.33 24.25 -9.44
CA ALA A 111 -8.70 25.63 -9.09
C ALA A 111 -9.77 25.71 -7.97
N GLU A 112 -9.75 24.73 -7.07
CA GLU A 112 -10.68 24.57 -5.95
C GLU A 112 -9.92 24.46 -4.62
N GLN A 113 -10.61 24.69 -3.50
CA GLN A 113 -10.11 24.39 -2.15
C GLN A 113 -11.07 23.42 -1.48
N ALA A 114 -10.55 22.28 -1.01
CA ALA A 114 -11.38 21.26 -0.37
C ALA A 114 -11.98 21.73 0.97
N TYR A 115 -11.23 22.55 1.72
CA TYR A 115 -11.63 23.12 3.01
C TYR A 115 -11.39 24.63 3.03
N ALA A 116 -12.24 25.36 3.74
CA ALA A 116 -12.06 26.80 3.96
C ALA A 116 -11.21 27.04 5.21
N ASP A 117 -10.37 28.08 5.19
CA ASP A 117 -9.39 28.43 6.23
C ASP A 117 -9.94 28.49 7.68
N GLU A 118 -11.27 28.61 7.86
CA GLU A 118 -11.91 28.59 9.19
C GLU A 118 -11.85 27.23 9.90
N GLU A 119 -11.76 26.10 9.19
CA GLU A 119 -11.62 24.78 9.85
C GLU A 119 -10.19 24.51 10.33
N GLU A 120 -9.17 25.01 9.61
CA GLU A 120 -7.75 24.87 10.00
C GLU A 120 -7.43 25.72 11.24
N PHE A 121 -7.97 26.94 11.33
CA PHE A 121 -7.82 27.81 12.51
C PHE A 121 -8.43 27.20 13.80
N ARG A 122 -9.52 26.41 13.69
CA ARG A 122 -10.17 25.77 14.85
C ARG A 122 -9.36 24.59 15.39
N LEU A 123 -8.57 23.92 14.56
CA LEU A 123 -7.71 22.81 15.00
C LEU A 123 -6.50 23.32 15.81
N ASP A 124 -5.99 24.52 15.50
CA ASP A 124 -4.92 25.16 16.26
C ASP A 124 -5.40 25.74 17.61
N GLU A 125 -6.63 26.27 17.68
CA GLU A 125 -7.21 26.76 18.95
C GLU A 125 -7.36 25.65 20.00
N ASP A 126 -7.74 24.44 19.59
CA ASP A 126 -7.92 23.32 20.52
C ASP A 126 -6.59 22.75 21.05
N VAL A 127 -5.47 22.99 20.35
CA VAL A 127 -4.12 22.61 20.81
C VAL A 127 -3.52 23.69 21.72
N HIS A 128 -3.92 24.96 21.58
CA HIS A 128 -3.39 26.08 22.37
C HIS A 128 -4.32 26.61 23.47
N LYS A 129 -5.25 25.82 24.02
CA LYS A 129 -5.99 26.27 25.21
C LYS A 129 -5.00 26.57 26.34
N PRO A 130 -4.85 27.84 26.79
CA PRO A 130 -4.10 28.10 28.00
C PRO A 130 -4.80 27.36 29.14
N LYS A 131 -4.05 26.53 29.88
CA LYS A 131 -4.57 25.88 31.10
C LYS A 131 -5.22 26.96 31.95
N SER A 132 -6.51 26.81 32.24
CA SER A 132 -7.26 27.75 33.05
C SER A 132 -6.50 27.97 34.37
N GLN A 133 -5.97 29.17 34.56
CA GLN A 133 -5.50 29.63 35.86
C GLN A 133 -6.75 29.83 36.72
N THR A 134 -7.19 28.78 37.39
CA THR A 134 -8.23 28.86 38.41
C THR A 134 -8.09 27.70 39.37
N GLU A 135 -7.01 27.73 40.15
CA GLU A 135 -7.02 27.18 41.50
C GLU A 135 -6.45 28.26 42.43
N VAL A 136 -7.31 28.68 43.35
CA VAL A 136 -7.03 29.59 44.48
C VAL A 136 -6.35 28.79 45.58
#